data_AF-A0A1G0FWS1-F1
#
_entry.id   AF-A0A1G0FWS1-F1
#
_cell.length_a   1.000
_cell.length_b   1.000
_cell.length_c   1.000
_cell.angle_alpha   90.00
_cell.angle_beta   90.00
_cell.angle_gamma   90.00
#
_symmetry.space_group_name_H-M   'P 1'
#
loop_
_entity.id
_entity.type
_entity.pdbx_description
1 polymer ?
#
loop_
_entity_poly.entity_id
_entity_poly.type
_entity_poly.pdbx_seq_one_letter_code
_entity_poly.pdbx_strand_id
1 'polypeptide(L)'
;MLKRCLSLSVLGLCISLGLTGCGPMPPQYQTTYSYIPPQSSSGRMCLMQCNQMKMMCQQSTSMQNMQNNMQNAQCQQTAETNAQLAYEAYKDKRQSEGRKIKKSPDDFLDTSSCNYTANNNSGGNCDSNYRDCFATCGGQVISHTQCVAFCNPPPAQAAAH
;
A
#
# COMPACT_ATOMS: atom_id res chain seq x y z
N MET A 1 14.49 -25.73 39.60
CA MET A 1 14.11 -25.00 40.83
C MET A 1 15.35 -24.37 41.43
N LEU A 2 15.21 -23.17 42.01
CA LEU A 2 16.24 -22.23 42.48
C LEU A 2 16.84 -21.35 41.36
N LYS A 3 16.89 -20.02 41.46
CA LYS A 3 16.58 -19.09 42.55
C LYS A 3 16.75 -17.65 42.00
N ARG A 4 16.11 -16.70 42.68
CA ARG A 4 16.47 -15.27 42.81
C ARG A 4 15.86 -14.27 41.83
N CYS A 5 14.64 -13.87 42.21
CA CYS A 5 14.24 -12.47 42.24
C CYS A 5 15.31 -11.56 42.86
N LEU A 6 15.24 -10.29 42.45
CA LEU A 6 15.80 -9.09 43.04
C LEU A 6 17.20 -8.67 42.57
N SER A 7 17.22 -7.75 41.62
CA SER A 7 18.18 -6.65 41.46
C SER A 7 17.52 -5.63 40.51
N LEU A 8 16.56 -4.80 40.99
CA LEU A 8 16.83 -3.39 41.30
C LEU A 8 18.15 -2.89 40.71
N SER A 9 18.18 -2.46 39.44
CA SER A 9 19.08 -1.43 38.88
C SER A 9 19.00 -1.33 37.35
N VAL A 10 17.83 -1.09 36.74
CA VAL A 10 17.72 -0.39 35.43
C VAL A 10 16.35 0.31 35.35
N LEU A 11 15.96 1.00 36.42
CA LEU A 11 14.75 1.84 36.46
C LEU A 11 15.23 3.29 36.43
N GLY A 12 15.66 3.77 35.25
CA GLY A 12 16.24 5.12 35.18
C GLY A 12 16.58 5.70 33.80
N LEU A 13 16.36 4.98 32.69
CA LEU A 13 16.72 5.51 31.36
C LEU A 13 15.81 5.00 30.22
N CYS A 14 14.50 4.92 30.45
CA CYS A 14 13.52 4.58 29.39
C CYS A 14 12.31 5.53 29.34
N ILE A 15 12.40 6.73 29.93
CA ILE A 15 11.31 7.71 29.94
C ILE A 15 11.77 9.00 29.23
N SER A 16 11.95 8.97 27.91
CA SER A 16 12.15 10.21 27.14
C SER A 16 11.76 10.15 25.66
N LEU A 17 10.98 9.15 25.21
CA LEU A 17 10.52 9.06 23.81
C LEU A 17 9.00 8.92 23.63
N GLY A 18 8.21 9.33 24.63
CA GLY A 18 6.75 9.09 24.69
C GLY A 18 5.85 10.31 24.50
N LEU A 19 6.23 11.32 23.71
CA LEU A 19 5.34 12.46 23.39
C LEU A 19 5.00 12.52 21.90
N THR A 20 4.59 11.38 21.31
CA THR A 20 3.69 11.45 20.14
C THR A 20 2.32 11.87 20.68
N GLY A 21 2.02 13.17 20.60
CA GLY A 21 0.84 13.76 21.22
C GLY A 21 -0.46 13.10 20.76
N CYS A 22 -1.39 12.92 21.71
CA CYS A 22 -2.81 12.78 21.44
C CYS A 22 -3.35 14.11 20.86
N GLY A 23 -2.94 14.44 19.63
CA GLY A 23 -3.56 15.53 18.87
C GLY A 23 -4.93 15.08 18.35
N PRO A 24 -5.87 16.02 18.11
CA PRO A 24 -7.11 15.68 17.42
C PRO A 24 -6.77 15.01 16.08
N MET A 25 -7.46 13.91 15.78
CA MET A 25 -7.27 13.22 14.50
C MET A 25 -7.47 14.22 13.36
N PRO A 26 -6.58 14.27 12.35
CA PRO A 26 -6.71 15.22 11.27
C PRO A 26 -8.00 14.96 10.48
N PRO A 27 -8.68 16.01 9.99
CA PRO A 27 -9.86 15.85 9.15
C PRO A 27 -9.52 15.05 7.90
N GLN A 28 -10.36 14.08 7.57
CA GLN A 28 -10.25 13.30 6.34
C GLN A 28 -11.17 13.90 5.29
N TYR A 29 -10.57 14.38 4.20
CA TYR A 29 -11.29 14.90 3.04
C TYR A 29 -11.33 13.86 1.93
N GLN A 30 -12.48 13.75 1.27
CA GLN A 30 -12.68 12.95 0.07
C GLN A 30 -13.12 13.84 -1.07
N THR A 31 -12.49 13.68 -2.23
CA THR A 31 -12.89 14.34 -3.49
C THR A 31 -13.67 13.36 -4.35
N THR A 32 -14.89 13.73 -4.73
CA THR A 32 -15.72 13.00 -5.71
C THR A 32 -15.92 13.86 -6.95
N TYR A 33 -16.31 13.24 -8.07
CA TYR A 33 -16.47 13.93 -9.35
C TYR A 33 -17.84 13.67 -9.97
N SER A 34 -18.45 14.72 -10.52
CA SER A 34 -19.68 14.65 -11.32
C SER A 34 -19.41 15.08 -12.75
N TYR A 35 -20.14 14.50 -13.69
CA TYR A 35 -19.87 14.61 -15.12
C TYR A 35 -21.12 15.09 -15.88
N ILE A 36 -20.99 16.20 -16.62
CA ILE A 36 -22.04 16.73 -17.50
C ILE A 36 -21.59 16.50 -18.95
N PRO A 37 -22.27 15.65 -19.74
CA PRO A 37 -21.84 15.33 -21.08
C PRO A 37 -21.96 16.52 -22.05
N PRO A 38 -21.13 16.58 -23.11
CA PRO A 38 -21.24 17.58 -24.15
C PRO A 38 -22.57 17.44 -24.91
N GLN A 39 -23.16 18.57 -25.29
CA GLN A 39 -24.43 18.61 -26.03
C GLN A 39 -24.26 18.24 -27.52
N SER A 40 -23.05 18.41 -28.06
CA SER A 40 -22.75 18.12 -29.46
C SER A 40 -22.72 16.62 -29.76
N SER A 41 -23.14 16.23 -30.96
CA SER A 41 -23.00 14.84 -31.45
C SER A 41 -21.53 14.42 -31.53
N SER A 42 -20.66 15.30 -32.03
CA SER A 42 -19.21 15.06 -32.08
C SER A 42 -18.58 14.87 -30.70
N GLY A 43 -18.99 15.65 -29.70
CA GLY A 43 -18.51 15.49 -28.31
C GLY A 43 -18.94 14.17 -27.70
N ARG A 44 -20.17 13.71 -27.96
CA ARG A 44 -20.65 12.39 -27.51
C ARG A 44 -19.88 11.24 -28.15
N MET A 45 -19.54 11.34 -29.43
CA MET A 45 -18.66 10.36 -30.10
C MET A 45 -17.24 10.38 -29.52
N CYS A 46 -16.70 11.56 -29.20
CA CYS A 46 -15.42 11.71 -28.52
C CYS A 46 -15.41 11.00 -27.15
N LEU A 47 -16.49 11.13 -26.36
CA LEU A 47 -16.60 10.42 -25.08
C LEU A 47 -16.58 8.89 -25.20
N MET A 48 -17.09 8.32 -26.30
CA MET A 48 -17.00 6.87 -26.52
C MET A 48 -15.54 6.41 -26.62
N GLN A 49 -14.68 7.23 -27.25
CA GLN A 49 -13.23 6.97 -27.30
C GLN A 49 -12.59 7.11 -25.92
N CYS A 50 -12.98 8.12 -25.12
CA CYS A 50 -12.51 8.25 -23.74
C CYS A 50 -12.86 7.02 -22.88
N ASN A 51 -14.08 6.50 -23.01
CA ASN A 51 -14.52 5.30 -22.29
C ASN A 51 -13.71 4.08 -22.72
N GLN A 52 -13.46 3.91 -24.02
CA GLN A 52 -12.63 2.83 -24.53
C GLN A 52 -11.20 2.92 -23.98
N MET A 53 -10.60 4.11 -23.99
CA MET A 53 -9.27 4.36 -23.43
C MET A 53 -9.22 4.05 -21.93
N LYS A 54 -10.25 4.45 -21.17
CA LYS A 54 -10.36 4.14 -19.73
C LYS A 54 -10.40 2.63 -19.49
N MET A 55 -11.21 1.89 -20.24
CA MET A 55 -11.29 0.43 -20.13
C MET A 55 -9.95 -0.24 -20.46
N MET A 56 -9.28 0.18 -21.55
CA MET A 56 -7.96 -0.36 -21.91
C MET A 56 -6.90 -0.05 -20.85
N CYS A 57 -6.93 1.15 -20.27
CA CYS A 57 -6.05 1.53 -19.17
C CYS A 57 -6.30 0.66 -17.92
N GLN A 58 -7.56 0.48 -17.54
CA GLN A 58 -7.90 -0.36 -16.39
C GLN A 58 -7.49 -1.82 -16.63
N GLN A 59 -7.68 -2.33 -17.85
CA GLN A 59 -7.24 -3.66 -18.23
C GLN A 59 -5.71 -3.82 -18.20
N SER A 60 -4.94 -2.82 -18.63
CA SER A 60 -3.49 -2.91 -18.60
C SER A 60 -2.96 -2.91 -17.16
N THR A 61 -3.56 -2.10 -16.28
CA THR A 61 -3.20 -2.07 -14.86
C THR A 61 -3.50 -3.39 -14.14
N SER A 62 -4.66 -4.01 -14.43
CA SER A 62 -5.01 -5.30 -13.84
C SER A 62 -4.06 -6.41 -14.30
N MET A 63 -3.71 -6.43 -15.59
CA MET A 63 -2.72 -7.38 -16.11
C MET A 63 -1.33 -7.15 -15.53
N GLN A 64 -0.89 -5.90 -15.39
CA GLN A 64 0.42 -5.59 -14.81
C GLN A 64 0.49 -5.99 -13.34
N ASN A 65 -0.56 -5.71 -12.56
CA ASN A 65 -0.64 -6.12 -11.17
C ASN A 65 -0.63 -7.64 -11.02
N MET A 66 -1.34 -8.36 -11.90
CA MET A 66 -1.30 -9.82 -11.95
C MET A 66 0.10 -10.34 -12.27
N GLN A 67 0.80 -9.73 -13.23
CA GLN A 67 2.17 -10.11 -13.58
C GLN A 67 3.13 -9.89 -12.41
N ASN A 68 3.07 -8.74 -11.76
CA ASN A 68 3.93 -8.43 -10.60
C ASN A 68 3.66 -9.40 -9.44
N ASN A 69 2.40 -9.73 -9.17
CA ASN A 69 2.06 -10.69 -8.12
C ASN A 69 2.61 -12.09 -8.45
N MET A 70 2.44 -12.54 -9.70
CA MET A 70 3.00 -13.82 -10.15
C MET A 70 4.53 -13.86 -10.03
N GLN A 71 5.20 -12.78 -10.41
CA GLN A 71 6.65 -12.68 -10.34
C GLN A 71 7.15 -12.64 -8.89
N ASN A 72 6.42 -11.95 -8.02
CA ASN A 72 6.69 -11.95 -6.59
C ASN A 72 6.52 -13.34 -5.97
N ALA A 73 5.45 -14.05 -6.33
CA ALA A 73 5.21 -15.42 -5.86
C ALA A 73 6.30 -16.38 -6.34
N GLN A 74 6.74 -16.27 -7.59
CA GLN A 74 7.86 -17.07 -8.12
C GLN A 74 9.18 -16.78 -7.40
N CYS A 75 9.44 -15.51 -7.11
CA CYS A 75 10.61 -15.12 -6.32
C CYS A 75 10.56 -15.73 -4.92
N GLN A 76 9.43 -15.61 -4.23
CA GLN A 76 9.23 -16.17 -2.89
C GLN A 76 9.45 -17.68 -2.89
N GLN A 77 8.86 -18.40 -3.84
CA GLN A 77 9.04 -19.85 -3.95
C GLN A 77 10.50 -20.26 -4.17
N THR A 78 11.21 -19.47 -4.98
CA THR A 78 12.63 -19.70 -5.27
C THR A 78 13.50 -19.41 -4.04
N ALA A 79 13.18 -18.34 -3.30
CA ALA A 79 13.86 -17.98 -2.06
C ALA A 79 13.71 -19.09 -1.00
N GLU A 80 12.50 -19.65 -0.84
CA GLU A 80 12.25 -20.78 0.05
C GLU A 80 13.07 -22.02 -0.35
N THR A 81 13.09 -22.35 -1.64
CA THR A 81 13.84 -23.50 -2.15
C THR A 81 15.35 -23.33 -1.90
N ASN A 82 15.88 -22.15 -2.18
CA ASN A 82 17.29 -21.83 -1.93
C ASN A 82 17.65 -21.88 -0.44
N ALA A 83 16.74 -21.40 0.42
CA ALA A 83 16.92 -21.45 1.87
C ALA A 83 17.00 -22.89 2.39
N GLN A 84 16.14 -23.79 1.87
CA GLN A 84 16.17 -25.21 2.21
C GLN A 84 17.50 -25.86 1.82
N LEU A 85 17.98 -25.64 0.59
CA LEU A 85 19.26 -26.16 0.11
C LEU A 85 20.44 -25.63 0.94
N ALA A 86 20.44 -24.33 1.27
CA ALA A 86 21.46 -23.71 2.11
C ALA A 86 21.46 -24.29 3.53
N TYR A 87 20.27 -24.54 4.09
CA TYR A 87 20.12 -25.17 5.39
C TYR A 87 20.64 -26.62 5.40
N GLU A 88 20.36 -27.40 4.36
CA GLU A 88 20.88 -28.77 4.23
C GLU A 88 22.41 -28.79 4.19
N ALA A 89 23.02 -27.94 3.36
CA ALA A 89 24.48 -27.80 3.31
C ALA A 89 25.07 -27.37 4.66
N TYR A 90 24.40 -26.46 5.38
CA TYR A 90 24.80 -26.08 6.74
C TYR A 90 24.73 -27.26 7.70
N LYS A 91 23.65 -28.03 7.67
CA LYS A 91 23.42 -29.17 8.55
C LYS A 91 24.51 -30.23 8.37
N ASP A 92 24.81 -30.59 7.13
CA ASP A 92 25.82 -31.60 6.80
C ASP A 92 27.21 -31.18 7.28
N LYS A 93 27.58 -29.91 7.06
CA LYS A 93 28.83 -29.33 7.56
C LYS A 93 28.92 -29.34 9.09
N ARG A 94 27.82 -29.05 9.78
CA ARG A 94 27.80 -29.05 11.26
C ARG A 94 27.89 -30.45 11.82
N GLN A 95 27.24 -31.43 11.19
CA GLN A 95 27.30 -32.83 11.57
C GLN A 95 28.70 -33.41 11.36
N SER A 96 29.38 -33.11 10.24
CA SER A 96 30.77 -33.55 10.01
C SER A 96 31.77 -32.92 11.00
N GLU A 97 31.49 -31.70 11.50
CA GLU A 97 32.24 -31.06 12.58
C GLU A 97 31.88 -31.59 13.99
N GLY A 98 30.91 -32.51 14.12
CA GLY A 98 30.43 -33.00 15.42
C GLY A 98 29.72 -31.93 16.26
N ARG A 99 29.21 -30.87 15.62
CA ARG A 99 28.61 -29.72 16.28
C ARG A 99 27.09 -29.73 16.19
N LYS A 100 26.45 -29.16 17.21
CA LYS A 100 24.99 -29.01 17.24
C LYS A 100 24.49 -28.08 16.11
N ILE A 101 23.35 -28.45 15.53
CA ILE A 101 22.56 -27.62 14.62
C ILE A 101 21.87 -26.54 15.46
N LYS A 102 22.04 -25.27 15.09
CA LYS A 102 21.48 -24.13 15.84
C LYS A 102 20.58 -23.22 14.98
N LYS A 103 20.56 -23.43 13.67
CA LYS A 103 19.79 -22.64 12.71
C LYS A 103 18.61 -23.46 12.18
N SER A 104 17.56 -22.79 11.72
CA SER A 104 16.44 -23.35 10.96
C SER A 104 16.54 -22.94 9.48
N PRO A 105 15.69 -23.48 8.58
CA PRO A 105 15.58 -22.99 7.21
C PRO A 105 15.31 -21.48 7.11
N ASP A 106 14.54 -20.91 8.04
CA ASP A 106 14.19 -19.49 8.05
C ASP A 106 15.41 -18.58 8.23
N ASP A 107 16.46 -19.03 8.92
CA ASP A 107 17.73 -18.30 9.05
C ASP A 107 18.46 -18.11 7.70
N PHE A 108 18.02 -18.83 6.66
CA PHE A 108 18.56 -18.78 5.30
C PHE A 108 17.56 -18.19 4.30
N LEU A 109 16.34 -17.88 4.74
CA LEU A 109 15.31 -17.32 3.87
C LEU A 109 15.61 -15.85 3.59
N ASP A 110 15.89 -15.54 2.32
CA ASP A 110 16.07 -14.18 1.84
C ASP A 110 15.00 -13.81 0.82
N THR A 111 13.96 -13.14 1.30
CA THR A 111 12.90 -12.55 0.46
C THR A 111 13.11 -11.05 0.24
N SER A 112 14.22 -10.46 0.70
CA SER A 112 14.48 -9.02 0.54
C SER A 112 14.63 -8.61 -0.93
N SER A 113 15.08 -9.56 -1.77
CA SER A 113 15.15 -9.44 -3.22
C SER A 113 13.77 -9.57 -3.90
N CYS A 114 12.77 -10.12 -3.21
CA CYS A 114 11.40 -10.24 -3.68
C CYS A 114 10.61 -8.96 -3.39
N ASN A 115 11.06 -7.86 -4.00
CA ASN A 115 10.32 -6.61 -4.02
C ASN A 115 9.93 -6.27 -5.45
N TYR A 116 8.96 -7.02 -5.97
CA TYR A 116 8.18 -6.57 -7.12
C TYR A 116 7.11 -5.61 -6.61
N THR A 117 7.54 -4.42 -6.21
CA THR A 117 6.61 -3.31 -6.06
C THR A 117 6.01 -3.10 -7.44
N ALA A 118 4.69 -3.27 -7.53
CA ALA A 118 3.93 -2.60 -8.57
C ALA A 118 4.38 -1.14 -8.49
N ASN A 119 5.18 -0.71 -9.48
CA ASN A 119 5.72 0.62 -9.54
C ASN A 119 4.57 1.57 -9.17
N ASN A 120 4.74 2.54 -8.27
CA ASN A 120 3.63 3.28 -7.64
C ASN A 120 2.75 4.12 -8.61
N ASN A 121 2.88 3.86 -9.92
CA ASN A 121 2.09 4.35 -11.05
C ASN A 121 1.38 3.21 -11.83
N SER A 122 1.36 1.97 -11.31
CA SER A 122 0.63 0.82 -11.87
C SER A 122 -0.86 0.86 -11.51
N GLY A 123 -1.26 1.72 -10.58
CA GLY A 123 -2.62 2.26 -10.53
C GLY A 123 -2.72 3.34 -11.58
N GLY A 124 -2.75 2.92 -12.86
CA GLY A 124 -2.74 3.81 -14.00
C GLY A 124 -3.71 4.96 -13.75
N ASN A 125 -3.29 6.17 -14.11
CA ASN A 125 -4.08 7.39 -13.95
C ASN A 125 -5.33 7.39 -14.85
N CYS A 126 -6.00 6.26 -15.03
CA CYS A 126 -7.13 6.02 -15.90
C CYS A 126 -8.28 6.97 -15.57
N ASP A 127 -8.56 7.20 -14.29
CA ASP A 127 -9.59 8.16 -13.89
C ASP A 127 -9.16 9.62 -14.13
N SER A 128 -7.87 9.96 -13.97
CA SER A 128 -7.38 11.30 -14.29
C SER A 128 -7.41 11.56 -15.79
N ASN A 129 -6.83 10.65 -16.57
CA ASN A 129 -6.81 10.71 -18.02
C ASN A 129 -8.24 10.73 -18.58
N TYR A 130 -9.18 10.01 -17.95
CA TYR A 130 -10.58 10.05 -18.33
C TYR A 130 -11.20 11.43 -18.08
N ARG A 131 -10.96 12.04 -16.91
CA ARG A 131 -11.45 13.40 -16.60
C ARG A 131 -10.90 14.42 -17.60
N ASP A 132 -9.61 14.35 -17.93
CA ASP A 132 -8.97 15.24 -18.88
C ASP A 132 -9.55 15.05 -20.30
N CYS A 133 -9.74 13.80 -20.72
CA CYS A 133 -10.39 13.46 -21.98
C CYS A 133 -11.84 13.97 -22.02
N PHE A 134 -12.59 13.79 -20.93
CA PHE A 134 -13.97 14.22 -20.81
C PHE A 134 -14.12 15.74 -20.97
N ALA A 135 -13.24 16.51 -20.31
CA ALA A 135 -13.19 17.97 -20.45
C ALA A 135 -12.81 18.39 -21.88
N THR A 136 -11.84 17.70 -22.50
CA THR A 136 -11.39 17.97 -23.87
C THR A 136 -12.49 17.72 -24.91
N CYS A 137 -13.35 16.72 -24.70
CA CYS A 137 -14.52 16.45 -25.54
C CYS A 137 -15.66 17.49 -25.39
N GLY A 138 -15.48 18.52 -24.56
CA GLY A 138 -16.47 19.55 -24.29
C GLY A 138 -17.47 19.19 -23.18
N GLY A 139 -17.22 18.13 -22.43
CA GLY A 139 -17.96 17.83 -21.20
C GLY A 139 -17.47 18.68 -20.03
N GLN A 140 -18.25 18.75 -18.96
CA GLN A 140 -17.83 19.41 -17.71
C GLN A 140 -17.58 18.39 -16.61
N VAL A 141 -16.46 18.53 -15.91
CA VAL A 141 -16.09 17.72 -14.73
C VAL A 141 -16.14 18.62 -13.50
N ILE A 142 -17.05 18.32 -12.58
CA ILE A 142 -17.24 19.08 -11.34
C ILE A 142 -16.63 18.27 -10.19
N SER A 143 -15.76 18.89 -9.40
CA SER A 143 -15.16 18.27 -8.22
C SER A 143 -15.88 18.69 -6.94
N HIS A 144 -16.15 17.71 -6.07
CA HIS A 144 -16.79 17.91 -4.77
C HIS A 144 -15.84 17.41 -3.69
N THR A 145 -15.29 18.31 -2.90
CA THR A 145 -14.42 17.95 -1.77
C THR A 145 -15.21 18.07 -0.47
N GLN A 146 -15.38 16.97 0.24
CA GLN A 146 -16.11 16.93 1.50
C GLN A 146 -15.29 16.24 2.57
N CYS A 147 -15.43 16.70 3.81
CA CYS A 147 -14.85 16.00 4.94
C CYS A 147 -15.73 14.81 5.32
N VAL A 148 -15.13 13.62 5.38
CA VAL A 148 -15.82 12.34 5.63
C VAL A 148 -15.54 11.77 7.02
N ALA A 149 -14.49 12.25 7.71
CA ALA A 149 -14.20 11.87 9.10
C ALA A 149 -13.36 12.94 9.82
N PHE A 150 -13.48 13.01 11.16
CA PHE A 150 -12.72 13.92 12.03
C PHE A 150 -12.83 15.40 11.64
N CYS A 151 -13.97 15.77 11.08
CA CYS A 151 -14.30 17.13 10.72
C CYS A 151 -14.52 17.91 12.01
N ASN A 152 -13.82 19.03 12.19
CA ASN A 152 -14.14 19.93 13.29
C ASN A 152 -15.59 20.42 13.08
N PRO A 153 -16.53 20.14 14.00
CA PRO A 153 -17.85 20.73 13.88
C PRO A 153 -17.68 22.26 13.90
N PRO A 154 -18.42 23.03 13.08
CA PRO A 154 -18.46 24.47 13.27
C PRO A 154 -18.84 24.75 14.72
N PRO A 155 -18.22 25.74 15.40
CA PRO A 155 -18.57 26.05 16.78
C PRO A 155 -20.08 26.28 16.83
N ALA A 156 -20.76 25.49 17.67
CA ALA A 156 -22.20 25.63 17.91
C ALA A 156 -22.46 27.12 18.15
N GLN A 157 -23.23 27.75 17.27
CA GLN A 157 -23.64 29.12 17.43
C GLN A 157 -24.29 29.21 18.80
N ALA A 158 -23.63 29.94 19.69
CA ALA A 158 -24.08 30.16 21.05
C ALA A 158 -25.53 30.64 21.01
N ALA A 159 -26.33 30.05 21.89
CA ALA A 159 -27.72 30.40 22.13
C ALA A 159 -27.92 31.92 22.17
N ALA A 160 -28.81 32.42 21.32
CA ALA A 160 -29.47 33.69 21.49
C ALA A 160 -30.89 33.54 20.95
N HIS A 161 -31.82 33.19 21.83
CA HIS A 161 -33.12 33.82 22.03
C HIS A 161 -33.81 33.20 23.26
#